data_AF-A0A3R9EHD6-F1
#
_entry.id   AF-A0A3R9EHD6-F1
#
_cell.length_a   1.000
_cell.length_b   1.000
_cell.length_c   1.000
_cell.angle_alpha   90.00
_cell.angle_beta   90.00
_cell.angle_gamma   90.00
#
_symmetry.space_group_name_H-M   'P 1'
#
loop_
_entity.id
_entity.type
_entity.pdbx_description
1 polymer ?
#
loop_
_entity_poly.entity_id
_entity_poly.type
_entity_poly.pdbx_seq_one_letter_code
_entity_poly.pdbx_strand_id
1 'polypeptide(L)'
;MRLFQRLRNKSSSATSSGGSNYAYVTARVRAMKSNLLPKETYSRLMNMDLDEITRFIGETQYKQDVDELARKFKGVDLIEHALNRNLAVTFSKLIDISEGELNYLITEYLKNYDIWDIKTILRGKYYNATLEEIKDNLVSAGQLKYNFLSELAEKESYEHVIDALSNTDYYPILMNYDGTNLPEIENQLDKLYYQRLFNAIGTPKSSDRKLFSKLIRTEIDIKNIRT
;
A
#
# COMPACT_ATOMS: atom_id res chain seq x y z
N MET A 1 -15.18 14.65 11.88
CA MET A 1 -16.45 14.09 11.32
C MET A 1 -16.80 14.50 9.87
N ARG A 2 -16.25 15.56 9.27
CA ARG A 2 -16.59 15.97 7.87
C ARG A 2 -15.71 15.35 6.76
N LEU A 3 -14.60 14.69 7.08
CA LEU A 3 -13.76 14.00 6.08
C LEU A 3 -14.42 12.70 5.55
N PHE A 4 -15.18 12.00 6.39
CA PHE A 4 -15.75 10.69 6.09
C PHE A 4 -17.06 10.72 5.28
N GLN A 5 -17.75 11.87 5.22
CA GLN A 5 -18.90 12.03 4.33
C GLN A 5 -18.51 11.96 2.84
N ARG A 6 -17.25 12.28 2.49
CA ARG A 6 -16.72 12.09 1.14
C ARG A 6 -16.40 10.63 0.80
N LEU A 7 -16.08 9.80 1.79
CA LEU A 7 -15.84 8.36 1.60
C LEU A 7 -17.16 7.58 1.43
N ARG A 8 -18.23 7.99 2.13
CA ARG A 8 -19.55 7.35 2.05
C ARG A 8 -20.27 7.56 0.70
N ASN A 9 -19.97 8.65 -0.03
CA ASN A 9 -20.56 8.88 -1.35
C ASN A 9 -19.93 8.05 -2.48
N LYS A 10 -18.85 7.29 -2.22
CA LYS A 10 -18.25 6.36 -3.22
C LYS A 10 -18.53 4.88 -2.95
N SER A 11 -19.02 4.50 -1.76
CA SER A 11 -19.23 3.08 -1.39
C SER A 11 -20.70 2.63 -1.35
N SER A 12 -21.65 3.47 -1.79
CA SER A 12 -23.03 3.03 -2.03
C SER A 12 -23.18 2.57 -3.48
N SER A 13 -23.40 1.26 -3.65
CA SER A 13 -23.95 0.55 -4.82
C SER A 13 -24.39 1.42 -6.01
N ALA A 14 -23.43 1.95 -6.75
CA ALA A 14 -23.65 2.49 -8.08
C ALA A 14 -22.87 1.60 -9.04
N THR A 15 -23.57 0.64 -9.66
CA THR A 15 -23.35 0.33 -11.07
C THR A 15 -23.56 1.62 -11.87
N SER A 16 -22.58 2.53 -11.79
CA SER A 16 -22.47 3.62 -12.73
C SER A 16 -21.93 3.00 -14.02
N SER A 17 -22.79 3.00 -15.03
CA SER A 17 -22.49 2.65 -16.42
C SER A 17 -21.52 3.63 -17.08
N GLY A 18 -20.52 4.13 -16.36
CA GLY A 18 -19.37 4.83 -16.91
C GLY A 18 -18.31 3.77 -17.24
N GLY A 19 -18.03 3.56 -18.52
CA GLY A 19 -17.05 2.57 -18.93
C GLY A 19 -15.69 2.81 -18.27
N SER A 20 -15.04 1.75 -17.78
CA SER A 20 -13.71 1.81 -17.19
C SER A 20 -12.72 2.48 -18.16
N ASN A 21 -11.97 3.48 -17.69
CA ASN A 21 -11.09 4.32 -18.50
C ASN A 21 -9.71 3.69 -18.79
N TYR A 22 -9.69 2.40 -19.16
CA TYR A 22 -8.47 1.61 -19.35
C TYR A 22 -7.43 2.25 -20.28
N ALA A 23 -7.85 2.83 -21.40
CA ALA A 23 -6.93 3.42 -22.37
C ALA A 23 -6.14 4.59 -21.77
N TYR A 24 -6.84 5.48 -21.05
CA TYR A 24 -6.24 6.64 -20.39
C TYR A 24 -5.28 6.20 -19.28
N VAL A 25 -5.73 5.33 -18.37
CA VAL A 25 -4.91 4.86 -17.25
C VAL A 25 -3.69 4.10 -17.76
N THR A 26 -3.85 3.24 -18.77
CA THR A 26 -2.74 2.48 -19.37
C THR A 26 -1.68 3.40 -19.98
N ALA A 27 -2.09 4.46 -20.68
CA ALA A 27 -1.15 5.45 -21.23
C ALA A 27 -0.37 6.16 -20.10
N ARG A 28 -1.05 6.54 -19.01
CA ARG A 28 -0.40 7.15 -17.84
C ARG A 28 0.54 6.18 -17.13
N VAL A 29 0.16 4.92 -16.95
CA VAL A 29 1.02 3.88 -16.36
C VAL A 29 2.26 3.64 -17.20
N ARG A 30 2.15 3.64 -18.54
CA ARG A 30 3.32 3.52 -19.42
C ARG A 30 4.29 4.69 -19.27
N ALA A 31 3.77 5.90 -19.15
CA ALA A 31 4.60 7.10 -18.89
C ALA A 31 5.23 7.07 -17.48
N MET A 32 4.52 6.56 -16.47
CA MET A 32 5.12 6.37 -15.14
C MET A 32 6.21 5.30 -15.17
N LYS A 33 6.00 4.20 -15.91
CA LYS A 33 6.96 3.11 -16.05
C LYS A 33 8.26 3.56 -16.69
N SER A 34 8.25 4.52 -17.62
CA SER A 34 9.49 5.02 -18.24
C SER A 34 10.41 5.76 -17.26
N ASN A 35 9.92 6.15 -16.09
CA ASN A 35 10.73 6.79 -15.06
C ASN A 35 11.43 5.77 -14.13
N LEU A 36 11.10 4.47 -14.24
CA LEU A 36 11.79 3.44 -13.47
C LEU A 36 13.24 3.34 -13.92
N LEU A 37 14.12 3.00 -12.98
CA LEU A 37 15.54 2.84 -13.28
C LEU A 37 15.74 1.69 -14.28
N PRO A 38 16.40 1.94 -15.42
CA PRO A 38 16.61 0.92 -16.44
C PRO A 38 17.68 -0.08 -15.98
N LYS A 39 17.71 -1.27 -16.57
CA LYS A 39 18.53 -2.41 -16.12
C LYS A 39 20.02 -2.05 -15.97
N GLU A 40 20.52 -1.24 -16.89
CA GLU A 40 21.92 -0.80 -16.99
C GLU A 40 22.32 0.09 -15.80
N THR A 41 21.35 0.73 -15.15
CA THR A 41 21.59 1.56 -13.96
C THR A 41 21.99 0.71 -12.77
N TYR A 42 21.43 -0.49 -12.61
CA TYR A 42 21.77 -1.35 -11.48
C TYR A 42 23.25 -1.76 -11.46
N SER A 43 23.87 -1.98 -12.62
CA SER A 43 25.32 -2.22 -12.71
C SER A 43 26.16 -1.04 -12.22
N ARG A 44 25.68 0.19 -12.42
CA ARG A 44 26.35 1.39 -11.89
C ARG A 44 26.16 1.50 -10.39
N LEU A 45 24.94 1.28 -9.89
CA LEU A 45 24.62 1.32 -8.45
C LEU A 45 25.44 0.32 -7.63
N MET A 46 25.74 -0.87 -8.18
CA MET A 46 26.58 -1.87 -7.49
C MET A 46 28.03 -1.42 -7.27
N ASN A 47 28.50 -0.41 -7.99
CA ASN A 47 29.85 0.15 -7.85
C ASN A 47 29.86 1.50 -7.11
N MET A 48 28.71 1.96 -6.63
CA MET A 48 28.55 3.25 -5.95
C MET A 48 28.50 3.06 -4.43
N ASP A 49 29.05 4.02 -3.71
CA ASP A 49 28.84 4.13 -2.26
C ASP A 49 27.45 4.67 -1.94
N LEU A 50 26.99 4.50 -0.70
CA LEU A 50 25.64 4.90 -0.27
C LEU A 50 25.32 6.38 -0.51
N ASP A 51 26.28 7.26 -0.28
CA ASP A 51 26.12 8.71 -0.51
C ASP A 51 25.97 9.02 -2.01
N GLU A 52 26.70 8.28 -2.86
CA GLU A 52 26.60 8.40 -4.31
C GLU A 52 25.25 7.88 -4.82
N ILE A 53 24.75 6.76 -4.26
CA ILE A 53 23.41 6.25 -4.56
C ILE A 53 22.35 7.28 -4.14
N THR A 54 22.46 7.86 -2.94
CA THR A 54 21.53 8.88 -2.44
C THR A 54 21.47 10.07 -3.39
N ARG A 55 22.65 10.57 -3.80
CA ARG A 55 22.75 11.67 -4.77
C ARG A 55 22.16 11.29 -6.13
N PHE A 56 22.49 10.10 -6.63
CA PHE A 56 21.97 9.60 -7.90
C PHE A 56 20.44 9.53 -7.88
N ILE A 57 19.84 8.95 -6.84
CA ILE A 57 18.39 8.88 -6.65
C ILE A 57 17.79 10.29 -6.58
N GLY A 58 18.43 11.21 -5.86
CA GLY A 58 18.05 12.62 -5.78
C GLY A 58 18.14 13.40 -7.10
N GLU A 59 18.78 12.86 -8.13
CA GLU A 59 18.83 13.44 -9.48
C GLU A 59 17.74 12.87 -10.42
N THR A 60 16.91 11.93 -9.94
CA THR A 60 15.84 11.30 -10.73
C THR A 60 14.45 11.83 -10.36
N GLN A 61 13.38 11.12 -10.73
CA GLN A 61 12.00 11.47 -10.35
C GLN A 61 11.76 11.50 -8.83
N TYR A 62 12.66 10.93 -8.03
CA TYR A 62 12.57 10.88 -6.57
C TYR A 62 13.11 12.13 -5.88
N LYS A 63 13.65 13.09 -6.64
CA LYS A 63 14.27 14.32 -6.12
C LYS A 63 13.44 15.03 -5.05
N GLN A 64 12.16 15.27 -5.35
CA GLN A 64 11.29 16.02 -4.44
C GLN A 64 11.16 15.31 -3.08
N ASP A 65 10.95 13.99 -3.10
CA ASP A 65 10.80 13.19 -1.88
C ASP A 65 12.11 13.16 -1.08
N VAL A 66 13.27 13.04 -1.75
CA VAL A 66 14.60 13.10 -1.13
C VAL A 66 14.85 14.47 -0.49
N ASP A 67 14.62 15.56 -1.22
CA ASP A 67 14.87 16.93 -0.75
C ASP A 67 14.02 17.25 0.49
N GLU A 68 12.75 16.82 0.50
CA GLU A 68 11.83 17.05 1.62
C GLU A 68 12.22 16.22 2.87
N LEU A 69 12.70 14.99 2.68
CA LEU A 69 13.00 14.05 3.77
C LEU A 69 14.44 14.15 4.29
N ALA A 70 15.36 14.77 3.55
CA ALA A 70 16.77 14.90 3.91
C ALA A 70 17.03 15.69 5.21
N ARG A 71 16.02 16.42 5.71
CA ARG A 71 16.09 17.11 7.01
C ARG A 71 15.91 16.16 8.20
N LYS A 72 15.14 15.08 8.00
CA LYS A 72 14.80 14.11 9.06
C LYS A 72 15.68 12.86 8.97
N PHE A 73 15.89 12.35 7.76
CA PHE A 73 16.56 11.07 7.54
C PHE A 73 17.92 11.24 6.82
N LYS A 74 18.79 10.24 6.98
CA LYS A 74 20.12 10.19 6.35
C LYS A 74 20.43 8.78 5.85
N GLY A 75 21.40 8.67 4.95
CA GLY A 75 21.88 7.36 4.46
C GLY A 75 20.75 6.50 3.87
N VAL A 76 20.70 5.24 4.28
CA VAL A 76 19.73 4.24 3.78
C VAL A 76 18.30 4.67 4.10
N ASP A 77 18.05 5.15 5.32
CA ASP A 77 16.71 5.53 5.77
C ASP A 77 16.13 6.64 4.87
N LEU A 78 16.95 7.61 4.47
CA LEU A 78 16.52 8.67 3.56
C LEU A 78 16.04 8.10 2.23
N ILE A 79 16.82 7.18 1.65
CA ILE A 79 16.45 6.53 0.39
C ILE A 79 15.15 5.75 0.58
N GLU A 80 15.05 4.93 1.63
CA GLU A 80 13.88 4.10 1.89
C GLU A 80 12.61 4.94 2.05
N HIS A 81 12.62 5.95 2.92
CA HIS A 81 11.45 6.80 3.13
C HIS A 81 11.09 7.59 1.87
N ALA A 82 12.07 8.07 1.10
CA ALA A 82 11.80 8.78 -0.15
C ALA A 82 11.14 7.87 -1.19
N LEU A 83 11.63 6.65 -1.35
CA LEU A 83 11.07 5.67 -2.28
C LEU A 83 9.66 5.22 -1.85
N ASN A 84 9.46 4.95 -0.55
CA ASN A 84 8.16 4.56 -0.01
C ASN A 84 7.12 5.69 -0.17
N ARG A 85 7.53 6.95 0.08
CA ARG A 85 6.67 8.11 -0.14
C ARG A 85 6.29 8.27 -1.61
N ASN A 86 7.26 8.15 -2.51
CA ASN A 86 7.00 8.24 -3.95
C ASN A 86 6.04 7.13 -4.42
N LEU A 87 6.20 5.91 -3.91
CA LEU A 87 5.33 4.78 -4.15
C LEU A 87 3.89 5.10 -3.73
N ALA A 88 3.69 5.60 -2.51
CA ALA A 88 2.39 5.96 -1.97
C ALA A 88 1.69 7.07 -2.78
N VAL A 89 2.44 8.10 -3.18
CA VAL A 89 1.94 9.18 -4.05
C VAL A 89 1.54 8.63 -5.42
N THR A 90 2.37 7.77 -6.01
CA THR A 90 2.10 7.18 -7.33
C THR A 90 0.86 6.29 -7.31
N PHE A 91 0.73 5.43 -6.31
CA PHE A 91 -0.43 4.55 -6.16
C PHE A 91 -1.71 5.31 -5.84
N SER A 92 -1.65 6.31 -4.97
CA SER A 92 -2.79 7.23 -4.74
C SER A 92 -3.24 7.88 -6.05
N LYS A 93 -2.30 8.35 -6.87
CA LYS A 93 -2.63 8.92 -8.18
C LYS A 93 -3.29 7.92 -9.11
N LEU A 94 -2.87 6.65 -9.12
CA LEU A 94 -3.52 5.60 -9.92
C LEU A 94 -4.96 5.33 -9.49
N ILE A 95 -5.21 5.30 -8.18
CA ILE A 95 -6.57 5.21 -7.64
C ILE A 95 -7.38 6.45 -8.08
N ASP A 96 -6.83 7.66 -7.95
CA ASP A 96 -7.58 8.89 -8.24
C ASP A 96 -7.96 9.04 -9.73
N ILE A 97 -7.11 8.58 -10.65
CA ILE A 97 -7.36 8.69 -12.09
C ILE A 97 -8.12 7.51 -12.69
N SER A 98 -8.31 6.41 -11.95
CA SER A 98 -9.01 5.23 -12.44
C SER A 98 -10.50 5.32 -12.16
N GLU A 99 -11.30 4.75 -13.05
CA GLU A 99 -12.77 4.79 -12.95
C GLU A 99 -13.40 3.40 -13.10
N GLY A 100 -14.59 3.25 -12.54
CA GLY A 100 -15.41 2.05 -12.66
C GLY A 100 -14.71 0.80 -12.12
N GLU A 101 -14.78 -0.29 -12.89
CA GLU A 101 -14.25 -1.59 -12.48
C GLU A 101 -12.72 -1.61 -12.37
N LEU A 102 -12.03 -0.80 -13.17
CA LEU A 102 -10.57 -0.67 -13.07
C LEU A 102 -10.14 -0.07 -11.73
N ASN A 103 -10.85 0.98 -11.28
CA ASN A 103 -10.59 1.58 -9.98
C ASN A 103 -10.75 0.57 -8.85
N TYR A 104 -11.82 -0.22 -8.92
CA TYR A 104 -12.10 -1.27 -7.94
C TYR A 104 -10.97 -2.31 -7.89
N LEU A 105 -10.54 -2.84 -9.05
CA LEU A 105 -9.44 -3.82 -9.10
C LEU A 105 -8.12 -3.26 -8.55
N ILE A 106 -7.74 -2.03 -8.94
CA ILE A 106 -6.52 -1.39 -8.45
C ILE A 106 -6.59 -1.20 -6.93
N THR A 107 -7.73 -0.72 -6.43
CA THR A 107 -7.92 -0.48 -5.00
C THR A 107 -7.85 -1.79 -4.21
N GLU A 108 -8.52 -2.86 -4.67
CA GLU A 108 -8.44 -4.17 -4.00
C GLU A 108 -7.03 -4.74 -4.00
N TYR A 109 -6.26 -4.57 -5.08
CA TYR A 109 -4.85 -5.00 -5.12
C TYR A 109 -3.98 -4.20 -4.13
N LEU A 110 -4.20 -2.90 -4.00
CA LEU A 110 -3.40 -2.03 -3.12
C LEU A 110 -3.74 -2.15 -1.62
N LYS A 111 -4.79 -2.89 -1.26
CA LYS A 111 -5.13 -3.18 0.15
C LYS A 111 -4.06 -3.99 0.88
N ASN A 112 -3.11 -4.59 0.17
CA ASN A 112 -1.94 -5.22 0.79
C ASN A 112 -1.13 -4.21 1.62
N TYR A 113 -1.03 -2.95 1.19
CA TYR A 113 -0.34 -1.89 1.93
C TYR A 113 -1.16 -1.43 3.15
N ASP A 114 -2.49 -1.39 3.05
CA ASP A 114 -3.33 -1.11 4.23
C ASP A 114 -3.13 -2.19 5.30
N ILE A 115 -3.06 -3.46 4.89
CA ILE A 115 -2.78 -4.57 5.80
C ILE A 115 -1.36 -4.47 6.36
N TRP A 116 -0.37 -4.13 5.54
CA TRP A 116 0.99 -3.88 6.00
C TRP A 116 1.01 -2.83 7.11
N ASP A 117 0.39 -1.67 6.88
CA ASP A 117 0.36 -0.55 7.82
C ASP A 117 -0.39 -0.91 9.12
N ILE A 118 -1.53 -1.62 9.02
CA ILE A 118 -2.27 -2.13 10.19
C ILE A 118 -1.37 -3.08 11.01
N LYS A 119 -0.68 -4.02 10.35
CA LYS A 119 0.25 -4.94 11.02
C LYS A 119 1.40 -4.20 11.69
N THR A 120 1.97 -3.21 11.02
CA THR A 120 3.03 -2.36 11.57
C THR A 120 2.56 -1.68 12.86
N ILE A 121 1.36 -1.10 12.87
CA ILE A 121 0.79 -0.46 14.06
C ILE A 121 0.57 -1.48 15.18
N LEU A 122 -0.06 -2.63 14.89
CA LEU A 122 -0.32 -3.64 15.91
C LEU A 122 0.96 -4.24 16.49
N ARG A 123 1.97 -4.54 15.65
CA ARG A 123 3.30 -4.98 16.10
C ARG A 123 3.96 -3.93 16.97
N GLY A 124 3.91 -2.67 16.55
CA GLY A 124 4.44 -1.56 17.32
C GLY A 124 3.84 -1.48 18.71
N LYS A 125 2.51 -1.62 18.83
CA LYS A 125 1.83 -1.67 20.14
C LYS A 125 2.22 -2.92 20.93
N TYR A 126 2.25 -4.09 20.30
CA TYR A 126 2.59 -5.35 20.94
C TYR A 126 4.02 -5.36 21.52
N TYR A 127 4.98 -4.77 20.80
CA TYR A 127 6.38 -4.69 21.22
C TYR A 127 6.75 -3.40 21.97
N ASN A 128 5.78 -2.54 22.29
CA ASN A 128 5.99 -1.24 22.92
C ASN A 128 6.99 -0.34 22.17
N ALA A 129 6.95 -0.38 20.83
CA ALA A 129 7.71 0.55 19.99
C ALA A 129 7.22 1.99 20.22
N THR A 130 8.14 2.94 20.05
CA THR A 130 7.83 4.36 20.12
C THR A 130 6.91 4.79 18.99
N LEU A 131 6.16 5.88 19.19
CA LEU A 131 5.29 6.44 18.16
C LEU A 131 6.05 6.78 16.87
N GLU A 132 7.30 7.26 17.01
CA GLU A 132 8.15 7.60 15.88
C GLU A 132 8.55 6.36 15.08
N GLU A 133 9.00 5.29 15.75
CA GLU A 133 9.33 4.02 15.09
C GLU A 133 8.13 3.45 14.33
N ILE A 134 6.93 3.50 14.91
CA ILE A 134 5.71 3.03 14.22
C ILE A 134 5.47 3.87 12.97
N LYS A 135 5.49 5.20 13.09
CA LYS A 135 5.20 6.13 12.00
C LYS A 135 6.21 6.06 10.86
N ASP A 136 7.48 5.84 11.18
CA ASP A 136 8.55 5.73 10.19
C ASP A 136 8.40 4.44 9.36
N ASN A 137 7.84 3.37 9.94
CA ASN A 137 7.59 2.11 9.23
C ASN A 137 6.24 2.07 8.46
N LEU A 138 5.48 3.17 8.42
CA LEU A 138 4.26 3.27 7.61
C LEU A 138 4.60 3.57 6.16
N VAL A 139 3.96 2.86 5.23
CA VAL A 139 4.10 3.08 3.78
C VAL A 139 2.96 3.95 3.26
N SER A 140 1.72 3.76 3.74
CA SER A 140 0.53 4.53 3.36
C SER A 140 0.20 4.52 1.86
N ALA A 141 0.55 3.43 1.17
CA ALA A 141 0.36 3.26 -0.27
C ALA A 141 -0.95 2.55 -0.67
N GLY A 142 -1.79 2.23 0.32
CA GLY A 142 -3.12 1.65 0.12
C GLY A 142 -4.24 2.69 0.10
N GLN A 143 -5.43 2.28 0.50
CA GLN A 143 -6.60 3.15 0.61
C GLN A 143 -6.55 4.03 1.87
N LEU A 144 -5.97 3.52 2.97
CA LEU A 144 -5.80 4.24 4.23
C LEU A 144 -4.71 5.30 4.07
N LYS A 145 -5.10 6.57 4.21
CA LYS A 145 -4.18 7.69 4.04
C LYS A 145 -3.31 7.86 5.28
N TYR A 146 -2.10 8.40 5.08
CA TYR A 146 -1.11 8.64 6.13
C TYR A 146 -1.70 9.33 7.37
N ASN A 147 -2.53 10.37 7.20
CA ASN A 147 -3.14 11.06 8.35
C ASN A 147 -3.97 10.12 9.23
N PHE A 148 -4.76 9.24 8.62
CA PHE A 148 -5.57 8.27 9.37
C PHE A 148 -4.67 7.21 10.03
N LEU A 149 -3.67 6.69 9.33
CA LEU A 149 -2.71 5.74 9.90
C LEU A 149 -1.90 6.35 11.06
N SER A 150 -1.52 7.63 10.94
CA SER A 150 -0.87 8.39 12.01
C SER A 150 -1.78 8.54 13.23
N GLU A 151 -3.06 8.86 13.03
CA GLU A 151 -4.07 8.91 14.11
C GLU A 151 -4.27 7.55 14.79
N LEU A 152 -4.17 6.44 14.03
CA LEU A 152 -4.21 5.09 14.58
C LEU A 152 -2.96 4.79 15.42
N ALA A 153 -1.77 5.16 14.93
CA ALA A 153 -0.52 4.95 15.65
C ALA A 153 -0.48 5.70 16.99
N GLU A 154 -1.14 6.86 17.07
CA GLU A 154 -1.26 7.68 18.29
C GLU A 154 -2.19 7.11 19.37
N LYS A 155 -3.01 6.10 19.05
CA LYS A 155 -3.90 5.47 20.03
C LYS A 155 -3.12 4.77 21.14
N GLU A 156 -3.63 4.84 22.36
CA GLU A 156 -2.94 4.31 23.55
C GLU A 156 -2.83 2.78 23.55
N SER A 157 -3.82 2.08 23.00
CA SER A 157 -3.90 0.62 23.04
C SER A 157 -4.40 0.04 21.72
N TYR A 158 -4.21 -1.27 21.54
CA TYR A 158 -4.66 -1.95 20.32
C TYR A 158 -6.19 -2.00 20.21
N GLU A 159 -6.92 -2.04 21.32
CA GLU A 159 -8.39 -1.98 21.35
C GLU A 159 -8.89 -0.69 20.70
N HIS A 160 -8.29 0.46 21.06
CA HIS A 160 -8.61 1.74 20.44
C HIS A 160 -8.25 1.79 18.94
N VAL A 161 -7.22 1.06 18.51
CA VAL A 161 -6.88 0.91 17.07
C VAL A 161 -7.97 0.12 16.36
N ILE A 162 -8.41 -1.00 16.94
CA ILE A 162 -9.46 -1.86 16.39
C ILE A 162 -10.78 -1.10 16.26
N ASP A 163 -11.17 -0.34 17.29
CA ASP A 163 -12.39 0.46 17.30
C ASP A 163 -12.40 1.51 16.19
N ALA A 164 -11.27 2.18 15.96
CA ALA A 164 -11.12 3.15 14.89
C ALA A 164 -11.22 2.52 13.49
N LEU A 165 -10.97 1.22 13.38
CA LEU A 165 -11.09 0.43 12.15
C LEU A 165 -12.48 -0.21 11.96
N SER A 166 -13.45 0.06 12.85
CA SER A 166 -14.81 -0.51 12.83
C SER A 166 -15.57 -0.42 11.50
N ASN A 167 -15.31 0.62 10.70
CA ASN A 167 -15.95 0.82 9.41
C ASN A 167 -15.16 0.23 8.22
N THR A 168 -14.13 -0.57 8.51
CA THR A 168 -13.29 -1.21 7.50
C THR A 168 -13.59 -2.70 7.42
N ASP A 169 -13.27 -3.28 6.27
CA ASP A 169 -13.42 -4.72 6.07
C ASP A 169 -12.43 -5.56 6.89
N TYR A 170 -11.44 -4.92 7.53
CA TYR A 170 -10.48 -5.58 8.42
C TYR A 170 -11.07 -5.85 9.80
N TYR A 171 -12.06 -5.05 10.21
CA TYR A 171 -12.63 -5.10 11.55
C TYR A 171 -13.04 -6.50 12.00
N PRO A 172 -13.80 -7.31 11.22
CA PRO A 172 -14.27 -8.62 11.67
C PRO A 172 -13.15 -9.59 12.10
N ILE A 173 -11.95 -9.45 11.51
CA ILE A 173 -10.77 -10.21 11.87
C ILE A 173 -10.11 -9.61 13.10
N LEU A 174 -9.96 -8.29 13.10
CA LEU A 174 -9.30 -7.53 14.16
C LEU A 174 -10.02 -7.66 15.51
N MET A 175 -11.35 -7.83 15.55
CA MET A 175 -12.10 -8.03 16.81
C MET A 175 -11.66 -9.30 17.57
N ASN A 176 -11.04 -10.27 16.88
CA ASN A 176 -10.55 -11.49 17.50
C ASN A 176 -9.15 -11.33 18.11
N TYR A 177 -8.51 -10.15 17.95
CA TYR A 177 -7.21 -9.89 18.54
C TYR A 177 -7.35 -9.67 20.06
N ASP A 178 -6.71 -10.52 20.86
CA ASP A 178 -6.78 -10.50 22.33
C ASP A 178 -5.50 -9.96 22.99
N GLY A 179 -4.61 -9.36 22.18
CA GLY A 179 -3.29 -8.91 22.63
C GLY A 179 -2.21 -10.00 22.59
N THR A 180 -2.55 -11.29 22.50
CA THR A 180 -1.58 -12.41 22.55
C THR A 180 -1.49 -13.19 21.24
N ASN A 181 -2.55 -13.21 20.45
CA ASN A 181 -2.67 -14.00 19.22
C ASN A 181 -2.25 -13.25 17.94
N LEU A 182 -1.29 -12.32 18.03
CA LEU A 182 -0.88 -11.45 16.92
C LEU A 182 -0.55 -12.23 15.63
N PRO A 183 0.27 -13.31 15.64
CA PRO A 183 0.59 -14.04 14.41
C PRO A 183 -0.64 -14.62 13.69
N GLU A 184 -1.65 -15.07 14.43
CA GLU A 184 -2.88 -15.62 13.85
C GLU A 184 -3.71 -14.52 13.19
N ILE A 185 -3.84 -13.35 13.83
CA ILE A 185 -4.53 -12.19 13.26
C ILE A 185 -3.84 -11.72 11.99
N GLU A 186 -2.51 -11.67 11.99
CA GLU A 186 -1.75 -11.29 10.79
C GLU A 186 -1.97 -12.24 9.62
N ASN A 187 -2.01 -13.54 9.90
CA ASN A 187 -2.29 -14.58 8.91
C ASN A 187 -3.73 -14.48 8.38
N GLN A 188 -4.70 -14.21 9.25
CA GLN A 188 -6.10 -14.01 8.84
C GLN A 188 -6.26 -12.76 7.95
N LEU A 189 -5.59 -11.65 8.27
CA LEU A 189 -5.59 -10.45 7.42
C LEU A 189 -5.01 -10.75 6.02
N ASP A 190 -3.93 -11.55 5.96
CA ASP A 190 -3.35 -11.96 4.68
C ASP A 190 -4.28 -12.85 3.86
N LYS A 191 -4.96 -13.80 4.51
CA LYS A 191 -5.96 -14.65 3.84
C LYS A 191 -7.12 -13.82 3.31
N LEU A 192 -7.60 -12.84 4.10
CA LEU A 192 -8.65 -11.91 3.69
C LEU A 192 -8.25 -11.15 2.41
N TYR A 193 -7.02 -10.64 2.35
CA TYR A 193 -6.50 -9.95 1.16
C TYR A 193 -6.68 -10.79 -0.10
N TYR A 194 -6.11 -12.01 -0.12
CA TYR A 194 -6.16 -12.85 -1.30
C TYR A 194 -7.57 -13.33 -1.62
N GLN A 195 -8.38 -13.65 -0.61
CA GLN A 195 -9.78 -14.03 -0.82
C GLN A 195 -10.57 -12.91 -1.52
N ARG A 196 -10.39 -11.67 -1.06
CA ARG A 196 -11.06 -10.51 -1.66
C ARG A 196 -10.54 -10.20 -3.05
N LEU A 197 -9.24 -10.30 -3.26
CA LEU A 197 -8.63 -10.08 -4.56
C LEU A 197 -9.14 -11.09 -5.59
N PHE A 198 -9.28 -12.37 -5.23
CA PHE A 198 -9.91 -13.35 -6.12
C PHE A 198 -11.38 -13.06 -6.39
N ASN A 199 -12.14 -12.64 -5.38
CA ASN A 199 -13.53 -12.24 -5.57
C ASN A 199 -13.64 -11.03 -6.52
N ALA A 200 -12.71 -10.08 -6.42
CA ALA A 200 -12.66 -8.91 -7.29
C ALA A 200 -12.31 -9.26 -8.74
N ILE A 201 -11.36 -10.19 -8.94
CA ILE A 201 -11.02 -10.71 -10.27
C ILE A 201 -12.20 -11.49 -10.87
N GLY A 202 -12.94 -12.22 -10.03
CA GLY A 202 -14.05 -13.08 -10.42
C GLY A 202 -13.60 -14.23 -11.32
N THR A 203 -14.49 -14.72 -12.19
CA THR A 203 -14.12 -15.71 -13.21
C THR A 203 -13.41 -15.00 -14.38
N PRO A 204 -12.11 -15.25 -14.63
CA PRO A 204 -11.35 -14.50 -15.62
C PRO A 204 -11.73 -14.92 -17.05
N LYS A 205 -12.61 -14.13 -17.69
CA LYS A 205 -13.07 -14.37 -19.06
C LYS A 205 -12.13 -13.82 -20.13
N SER A 206 -11.54 -12.64 -19.90
CA SER A 206 -10.60 -11.99 -20.85
C SER A 206 -9.15 -12.44 -20.64
N SER A 207 -8.32 -12.27 -21.67
CA SER A 207 -6.87 -12.57 -21.62
C SER A 207 -6.18 -11.81 -20.49
N ASP A 208 -6.48 -10.51 -20.33
CA ASP A 208 -5.86 -9.67 -19.31
C ASP A 208 -6.20 -10.13 -17.89
N ARG A 209 -7.46 -10.53 -17.65
CA ARG A 209 -7.86 -11.08 -16.34
C ARG A 209 -7.23 -12.44 -16.07
N LYS A 210 -7.03 -13.27 -17.09
CA LYS A 210 -6.30 -14.54 -16.93
C LYS A 210 -4.83 -14.29 -16.57
N LEU A 211 -4.19 -13.31 -17.21
CA LEU A 211 -2.82 -12.92 -16.89
C LEU A 211 -2.71 -12.38 -15.46
N PHE A 212 -3.61 -11.48 -15.06
CA PHE A 212 -3.64 -10.95 -13.71
C PHE A 212 -3.92 -12.05 -12.66
N SER A 213 -4.88 -12.94 -12.93
CA SER A 213 -5.13 -14.09 -12.05
C SER A 213 -3.90 -15.01 -11.93
N LYS A 214 -3.15 -15.23 -13.00
CA LYS A 214 -1.90 -16.01 -12.96
C LYS A 214 -0.86 -15.34 -12.08
N LEU A 215 -0.66 -14.02 -12.22
CA LEU A 215 0.26 -13.23 -11.40
C LEU A 215 -0.07 -13.39 -9.90
N ILE A 216 -1.32 -13.20 -9.50
CA ILE A 216 -1.75 -13.34 -8.09
C ILE A 216 -1.56 -14.77 -7.57
N ARG A 217 -1.84 -15.80 -8.39
CA ARG A 217 -1.58 -17.19 -7.99
C ARG A 217 -0.09 -17.43 -7.74
N THR A 218 0.78 -16.92 -8.61
CA THR A 218 2.24 -17.01 -8.42
C THR A 218 2.69 -16.29 -7.15
N GLU A 219 2.13 -15.12 -6.83
CA GLU A 219 2.43 -14.43 -5.56
C GLU A 219 2.07 -15.29 -4.34
N ILE A 220 0.90 -15.94 -4.38
CA ILE A 220 0.46 -16.85 -3.31
C ILE A 220 1.39 -18.06 -3.21
N ASP A 221 1.76 -18.67 -4.34
CA ASP A 221 2.68 -19.81 -4.35
C ASP A 221 4.03 -19.42 -3.73
N ILE A 222 4.57 -18.26 -4.08
CA ILE A 222 5.82 -17.73 -3.49
C ILE A 222 5.65 -17.52 -1.98
N LYS A 223 4.51 -16.98 -1.53
CA LYS A 223 4.24 -16.75 -0.11
C LYS A 223 4.13 -18.07 0.67
N ASN A 224 3.47 -19.06 0.10
CA ASN A 224 3.32 -20.39 0.69
C ASN A 224 4.65 -21.16 0.76
N ILE A 225 5.59 -20.91 -0.14
CA ILE A 225 6.93 -21.53 -0.08
C ILE A 225 7.80 -20.91 1.03
N ARG A 226 7.57 -19.63 1.34
CA ARG A 226 8.32 -18.91 2.38
C ARG A 226 7.84 -19.18 3.80
N THR A 227 6.63 -19.74 3.96
CA THR A 227 5.94 -19.95 5.25
C THR A 227 5.90 -21.43 5.57
#